data_AF-A0A2D8L7C0-F1
#
_entry.id   AF-A0A2D8L7C0-F1
#
_cell.length_a   1.000
_cell.length_b   1.000
_cell.length_c   1.000
_cell.angle_alpha   90.00
_cell.angle_beta   90.00
_cell.angle_gamma   90.00
#
_symmetry.space_group_name_H-M   'P 1'
#
loop_
_entity.id
_entity.type
_entity.pdbx_description
1 polymer ?
#
loop_
_entity_poly.entity_id
_entity_poly.type
_entity_poly.pdbx_seq_one_letter_code
_entity_poly.pdbx_strand_id
1 'polypeptide(L)'
;MEIKPSKSTRTEDVIEIYKLLVEMADRVSQRRQSANSFYLTVNTAIIGASAYVIRETQDTNIWIISLAGVAICILWIRSVLSYKSLNSVKFEVITELEKQLPVAAYSNEWRILNSKDGKRHTPFHKIEILVPLVFILLHLTQFLTVFPWETAGNGTKSLLSYLG
;
A
#
# COMPACT_ATOMS: atom_id res chain seq x y z
N MET A 1 -7.38 17.99 17.52
CA MET A 1 -6.94 19.37 17.21
C MET A 1 -8.21 20.19 17.01
N GLU A 2 -8.47 21.18 17.85
CA GLU A 2 -9.71 21.97 17.77
C GLU A 2 -9.51 23.13 16.79
N ILE A 3 -10.29 23.18 15.70
CA ILE A 3 -10.23 24.27 14.72
C ILE A 3 -11.05 25.44 15.26
N LYS A 4 -10.40 26.48 15.80
CA LYS A 4 -11.08 27.68 16.30
C LYS A 4 -11.39 28.66 15.16
N PRO A 5 -12.63 29.14 15.02
CA PRO A 5 -12.98 30.08 13.97
C PRO A 5 -12.37 31.47 14.22
N SER A 6 -12.01 32.16 13.13
CA SER A 6 -11.75 33.60 13.18
C SER A 6 -13.09 34.34 13.27
N LYS A 7 -13.08 35.58 13.76
CA LYS A 7 -14.26 36.34 14.21
C LYS A 7 -15.31 36.65 13.12
N SER A 8 -15.17 36.15 11.88
CA SER A 8 -16.11 36.39 10.77
C SER A 8 -16.25 35.22 9.78
N THR A 9 -15.93 33.98 10.12
CA THR A 9 -16.08 32.87 9.15
C THR A 9 -17.56 32.62 8.88
N ARG A 10 -18.03 32.96 7.68
CA ARG A 10 -19.42 32.71 7.26
C ARG A 10 -19.57 31.22 6.93
N THR A 11 -20.77 30.68 7.10
CA THR A 11 -21.06 29.27 6.74
C THR A 11 -20.68 28.97 5.28
N GLU A 12 -20.81 29.95 4.38
CA GLU A 12 -20.37 29.88 2.99
C GLU A 12 -18.88 29.54 2.86
N ASP A 13 -18.04 30.24 3.64
CA ASP A 13 -16.58 30.05 3.64
C ASP A 13 -16.23 28.63 4.17
N VAL A 14 -16.95 28.16 5.20
CA VAL A 14 -16.78 26.79 5.75
C VAL A 14 -17.18 25.73 4.72
N ILE A 15 -18.28 25.94 3.98
CA ILE A 15 -18.73 25.04 2.91
C ILE A 15 -17.70 24.96 1.78
N GLU A 16 -17.07 26.08 1.41
CA GLU A 16 -16.02 26.09 0.38
C GLU A 16 -14.80 25.26 0.81
N ILE A 17 -14.30 25.48 2.03
CA ILE A 17 -13.20 24.69 2.60
C ILE A 17 -13.58 23.21 2.67
N TYR A 18 -14.80 22.90 3.12
CA TYR A 18 -15.30 21.53 3.19
C TYR A 18 -15.28 20.84 1.82
N LYS A 19 -15.79 21.51 0.77
CA LYS A 19 -15.75 20.98 -0.61
C LYS A 19 -14.33 20.68 -1.06
N LEU A 20 -13.39 21.59 -0.82
CA LEU A 20 -11.97 21.40 -1.16
C LEU A 20 -11.35 20.21 -0.42
N LEU A 21 -11.64 20.08 0.88
CA LEU A 21 -11.14 18.97 1.70
C LEU A 21 -11.66 17.61 1.21
N VAL A 22 -12.96 17.53 0.91
CA VAL A 22 -13.60 16.33 0.37
C VAL A 22 -13.00 15.95 -0.99
N GLU A 23 -12.86 16.92 -1.89
CA GLU A 23 -12.24 16.69 -3.21
C GLU A 23 -10.77 16.23 -3.07
N MET A 24 -10.02 16.78 -2.12
CA MET A 24 -8.67 16.31 -1.83
C MET A 24 -8.63 14.89 -1.24
N ALA A 25 -9.61 14.49 -0.43
CA ALA A 25 -9.71 13.13 0.09
C ALA A 25 -10.03 12.13 -1.04
N ASP A 26 -10.90 12.50 -1.97
CA ASP A 26 -11.17 11.69 -3.17
C ASP A 26 -9.93 11.55 -4.06
N ARG A 27 -9.23 12.66 -4.35
CA ARG A 27 -7.96 12.64 -5.10
C ARG A 27 -6.91 11.71 -4.50
N VAL A 28 -6.81 11.64 -3.18
CA VAL A 28 -5.90 10.70 -2.49
C VAL A 28 -6.32 9.25 -2.72
N SER A 29 -7.62 8.98 -2.68
CA SER A 29 -8.18 7.66 -2.96
C SER A 29 -7.93 7.23 -4.41
N GLN A 30 -8.11 8.13 -5.38
CA GLN A 30 -7.76 7.90 -6.79
C GLN A 30 -6.25 7.64 -6.95
N ARG A 31 -5.39 8.42 -6.29
CA ARG A 31 -3.94 8.22 -6.32
C ARG A 31 -3.53 6.86 -5.73
N ARG A 32 -4.22 6.37 -4.70
CA ARG A 32 -4.03 5.03 -4.14
C ARG A 32 -4.36 3.95 -5.18
N GLN A 33 -5.48 4.09 -5.88
CA GLN A 33 -5.86 3.14 -6.93
C GLN A 33 -4.84 3.10 -8.08
N SER A 34 -4.40 4.27 -8.56
CA SER A 34 -3.36 4.35 -9.59
C SER A 34 -2.04 3.73 -9.14
N ALA A 35 -1.62 3.97 -7.89
CA ALA A 35 -0.42 3.35 -7.33
C ALA A 35 -0.55 1.82 -7.25
N ASN A 36 -1.71 1.30 -6.82
CA ASN A 36 -1.96 -0.14 -6.79
C ASN A 36 -1.86 -0.77 -8.18
N SER A 37 -2.46 -0.15 -9.20
CA SER A 37 -2.37 -0.62 -10.59
C SER A 37 -0.94 -0.58 -11.14
N PHE A 38 -0.16 0.44 -10.77
CA PHE A 38 1.25 0.53 -11.13
C PHE A 38 2.05 -0.64 -10.55
N TYR A 39 1.95 -0.88 -9.23
CA TYR A 39 2.69 -1.97 -8.59
C TYR A 39 2.27 -3.36 -9.10
N LEU A 40 0.99 -3.56 -9.38
CA LEU A 40 0.48 -4.79 -10.00
C LEU A 40 1.12 -5.02 -11.37
N THR A 41 1.12 -3.99 -12.22
CA THR A 41 1.71 -4.05 -13.57
C THR A 41 3.20 -4.37 -13.51
N VAL A 42 3.95 -3.66 -12.66
CA VAL A 42 5.39 -3.86 -12.51
C VAL A 42 5.71 -5.27 -12.03
N ASN A 43 5.03 -5.77 -11.00
CA ASN A 43 5.28 -7.12 -10.50
C ASN A 43 4.90 -8.21 -11.50
N THR A 44 3.79 -8.03 -12.22
CA THR A 44 3.39 -8.95 -13.30
C THR A 44 4.44 -8.98 -14.41
N ALA A 45 4.96 -7.81 -14.80
CA ALA A 45 6.03 -7.71 -15.79
C ALA A 45 7.33 -8.37 -15.33
N ILE A 46 7.73 -8.18 -14.06
CA ILE A 46 8.93 -8.82 -13.49
C ILE A 46 8.79 -10.34 -13.52
N ILE A 47 7.65 -10.89 -13.07
CA ILE A 47 7.41 -12.34 -13.10
C ILE A 47 7.43 -12.86 -14.54
N GLY A 48 6.74 -12.19 -15.47
CA GLY A 48 6.72 -12.60 -16.87
C GLY A 48 8.11 -12.57 -17.53
N ALA A 49 8.86 -11.48 -17.32
CA ALA A 49 10.21 -11.32 -17.87
C ALA A 49 11.21 -12.29 -17.25
N SER A 50 11.16 -12.49 -15.93
CA SER A 50 12.04 -13.45 -15.24
C SER A 50 11.78 -14.88 -15.69
N ALA A 51 10.52 -15.28 -15.89
CA ALA A 51 10.19 -16.60 -16.44
C ALA A 51 10.80 -16.83 -17.83
N TYR A 52 10.86 -15.80 -18.68
CA TYR A 52 11.55 -15.88 -19.97
C TYR A 52 13.07 -15.98 -19.80
N VAL A 53 13.67 -15.10 -18.98
CA VAL A 53 15.12 -15.07 -18.75
C VAL A 53 15.62 -16.40 -18.17
N ILE A 54 14.93 -16.97 -17.17
CA ILE A 54 15.27 -18.26 -16.55
C ILE A 54 15.30 -19.40 -17.59
N ARG A 55 14.49 -19.34 -18.65
CA ARG A 55 14.48 -20.36 -19.70
C ARG A 55 15.64 -20.23 -20.69
N GLU A 56 16.08 -19.00 -20.97
CA GLU A 56 17.06 -18.72 -22.01
C GLU A 56 18.51 -18.67 -21.49
N THR A 57 18.72 -18.45 -20.20
CA THR A 57 20.06 -18.33 -19.61
C THR A 57 20.26 -19.20 -18.37
N GLN A 58 21.49 -19.70 -18.20
CA GLN A 58 21.96 -20.37 -16.98
C GLN A 58 22.73 -19.44 -16.05
N ASP A 59 22.60 -18.11 -16.22
CA ASP A 59 23.30 -17.13 -15.38
C ASP A 59 22.90 -17.29 -13.91
N THR A 60 23.90 -17.48 -13.06
CA THR A 60 23.74 -17.65 -11.61
C THR A 60 23.27 -16.39 -10.90
N ASN A 61 23.18 -15.23 -11.54
CA ASN A 61 22.78 -13.96 -10.91
C ASN A 61 21.30 -13.61 -11.04
N ILE A 62 20.49 -14.46 -11.66
CA ILE A 62 19.05 -14.19 -11.93
C ILE A 62 18.24 -14.03 -10.62
N TRP A 63 18.72 -14.58 -9.49
CA TRP A 63 18.08 -14.42 -8.17
C TRP A 63 17.96 -12.95 -7.72
N ILE A 64 18.78 -12.04 -8.26
CA ILE A 64 18.71 -10.60 -7.98
C ILE A 64 17.37 -10.03 -8.43
N ILE A 65 16.81 -10.53 -9.54
CA ILE A 65 15.50 -10.09 -10.06
C ILE A 65 14.38 -10.44 -9.06
N SER A 66 14.45 -11.64 -8.47
CA SER A 66 13.50 -12.07 -7.43
C SER A 66 13.57 -11.17 -6.20
N LEU A 67 14.79 -10.81 -5.77
CA LEU A 67 14.97 -9.91 -4.62
C LEU A 67 14.43 -8.50 -4.90
N ALA A 68 14.65 -7.98 -6.11
CA ALA A 68 14.07 -6.71 -6.55
C ALA A 68 12.53 -6.77 -6.54
N GLY A 69 11.93 -7.87 -6.98
CA GLY A 69 10.49 -8.12 -6.93
C GLY A 69 9.93 -8.08 -5.51
N VAL A 70 10.59 -8.76 -4.56
CA VAL A 70 10.22 -8.70 -3.12
C VAL A 70 10.32 -7.28 -2.59
N ALA A 71 11.40 -6.57 -2.90
CA ALA A 71 11.58 -5.18 -2.46
C ALA A 71 10.46 -4.26 -2.98
N ILE A 72 10.06 -4.40 -4.25
CA ILE A 72 8.94 -3.65 -4.84
C ILE A 72 7.61 -3.99 -4.14
N CYS A 73 7.38 -5.25 -3.78
CA CYS A 73 6.18 -5.63 -3.01
C CYS A 73 6.17 -5.01 -1.60
N ILE A 74 7.32 -4.93 -0.94
CA ILE A 74 7.43 -4.23 0.36
C ILE A 74 7.10 -2.75 0.19
N LEU A 75 7.62 -2.10 -0.85
CA LEU A 75 7.29 -0.71 -1.18
C LEU A 75 5.80 -0.53 -1.47
N TRP A 76 5.17 -1.50 -2.15
CA TRP A 76 3.72 -1.50 -2.38
C TRP A 76 2.94 -1.52 -1.07
N ILE A 77 3.26 -2.44 -0.15
CA ILE A 77 2.62 -2.52 1.17
C ILE A 77 2.79 -1.20 1.93
N ARG A 78 3.99 -0.61 1.94
CA ARG A 78 4.25 0.68 2.58
C ARG A 78 3.42 1.81 1.97
N SER A 79 3.28 1.84 0.64
CA SER A 79 2.43 2.81 -0.05
C SER A 79 0.96 2.68 0.35
N VAL A 80 0.40 1.45 0.38
CA VAL A 80 -0.99 1.20 0.81
C VAL A 80 -1.22 1.70 2.25
N LEU A 81 -0.31 1.38 3.17
CA LEU A 81 -0.39 1.82 4.56
C LEU A 81 -0.29 3.34 4.71
N SER A 82 0.58 3.98 3.94
CA SER A 82 0.73 5.45 3.92
C SER A 82 -0.56 6.12 3.45
N TYR A 83 -1.15 5.65 2.34
CA TYR A 83 -2.43 6.17 1.84
C TYR A 83 -3.56 5.98 2.85
N LYS A 84 -3.65 4.82 3.49
CA LYS A 84 -4.63 4.56 4.54
C LYS A 84 -4.50 5.57 5.68
N SER A 85 -3.28 5.79 6.18
CA SER A 85 -3.01 6.71 7.29
C SER A 85 -3.40 8.14 6.94
N LEU A 86 -2.91 8.65 5.79
CA LEU A 86 -3.21 10.00 5.33
C LEU A 86 -4.71 10.24 5.13
N ASN A 87 -5.41 9.26 4.53
CA ASN A 87 -6.84 9.38 4.30
C ASN A 87 -7.62 9.39 5.61
N SER A 88 -7.19 8.59 6.61
CA SER A 88 -7.83 8.57 7.93
C SER A 88 -7.75 9.94 8.61
N VAL A 89 -6.58 10.59 8.57
CA VAL A 89 -6.40 11.94 9.13
C VAL A 89 -7.23 12.98 8.35
N LYS A 90 -7.29 12.89 7.02
CA LYS A 90 -8.12 13.78 6.20
C LYS A 90 -9.61 13.69 6.58
N PHE A 91 -10.11 12.46 6.75
CA PHE A 91 -11.49 12.25 7.18
C PHE A 91 -11.76 12.78 8.58
N GLU A 92 -10.82 12.64 9.52
CA GLU A 92 -10.94 13.23 10.86
C GLU A 92 -11.11 14.75 10.80
N VAL A 93 -10.28 15.43 10.00
CA VAL A 93 -10.37 16.88 9.78
C VAL A 93 -11.70 17.27 9.13
N ILE A 94 -12.16 16.51 8.13
CA ILE A 94 -13.46 16.74 7.48
C ILE A 94 -14.60 16.63 8.49
N THR A 95 -14.64 15.56 9.29
CA THR A 95 -15.68 15.35 10.30
C THR A 95 -15.64 16.37 11.43
N GLU A 96 -14.46 16.90 11.78
CA GLU A 96 -14.35 18.01 12.74
C GLU A 96 -14.93 19.31 12.18
N LEU A 97 -14.67 19.60 10.89
CA LEU A 97 -15.22 20.76 10.20
C LEU A 97 -16.76 20.67 10.07
N GLU A 98 -17.31 19.46 9.90
CA GLU A 98 -18.76 19.24 9.82
C GLU A 98 -19.53 19.73 11.05
N LYS A 99 -18.89 19.84 12.23
CA LYS A 99 -19.53 20.39 13.44
C LYS A 99 -19.95 21.86 13.30
N GLN A 100 -19.38 22.56 12.31
CA GLN A 100 -19.69 23.95 12.00
C GLN A 100 -20.73 24.08 10.87
N LEU A 101 -21.14 22.95 10.26
CA LEU A 101 -22.11 22.90 9.18
C LEU A 101 -23.49 22.47 9.70
N PRO A 102 -24.58 22.86 9.02
CA PRO A 102 -25.93 22.43 9.42
C PRO A 102 -26.15 20.93 9.23
N VAL A 103 -25.32 20.26 8.44
CA VAL A 103 -25.41 18.82 8.12
C VAL A 103 -24.02 18.20 8.22
N ALA A 104 -23.93 17.07 8.93
CA ALA A 104 -22.71 16.28 9.10
C ALA A 104 -22.83 14.95 8.33
N ALA A 105 -22.61 14.99 7.02
CA ALA A 105 -22.87 13.86 6.12
C ALA A 105 -21.92 12.69 6.39
N TYR A 106 -20.61 12.93 6.43
CA TYR A 106 -19.60 11.91 6.67
C TYR A 106 -19.65 11.39 8.10
N SER A 107 -19.87 12.26 9.09
CA SER A 107 -20.03 11.84 10.48
C SER A 107 -21.21 10.87 10.62
N ASN A 108 -22.33 11.14 9.93
CA ASN A 108 -23.47 10.24 9.88
C ASN A 108 -23.17 8.94 9.15
N GLU A 109 -22.48 8.99 8.01
CA GLU A 109 -22.04 7.80 7.27
C GLU A 109 -21.18 6.89 8.17
N TRP A 110 -20.15 7.43 8.83
CA TRP A 110 -19.30 6.70 9.75
C TRP A 110 -20.08 6.09 10.92
N ARG A 111 -21.08 6.80 11.46
CA ARG A 111 -21.96 6.28 12.52
C ARG A 111 -22.79 5.10 12.04
N ILE A 112 -23.34 5.16 10.83
CA ILE A 112 -24.12 4.06 10.22
C ILE A 112 -23.23 2.86 9.96
N LEU A 113 -22.03 3.08 9.40
CA LEU A 113 -21.04 2.05 9.11
C LEU A 113 -20.57 1.29 10.36
N ASN A 114 -20.48 1.98 11.50
CA ASN A 114 -20.06 1.42 12.78
C ASN A 114 -21.23 0.92 13.65
N SER A 115 -22.47 1.07 13.21
CA SER A 115 -23.64 0.58 13.95
C SER A 115 -23.72 -0.96 13.92
N LYS A 116 -24.32 -1.56 14.96
CA LYS A 116 -24.41 -3.03 15.10
C LYS A 116 -25.17 -3.72 13.96
N ASP A 117 -26.03 -2.99 13.26
CA ASP A 117 -26.84 -3.47 12.13
C ASP A 117 -26.15 -3.23 10.77
N GLY A 118 -25.12 -2.37 10.73
CA GLY A 118 -24.26 -2.19 9.59
C GLY A 118 -23.36 -3.40 9.42
N LYS A 119 -23.55 -4.20 8.37
CA LYS A 119 -22.64 -5.27 7.97
C LYS A 119 -21.20 -4.75 8.06
N ARG A 120 -20.42 -5.26 9.03
CA ARG A 120 -19.03 -4.85 9.32
C ARG A 120 -18.28 -4.60 8.01
N HIS A 121 -18.06 -3.33 7.67
CA HIS A 121 -17.33 -2.99 6.46
C HIS A 121 -15.91 -3.55 6.57
N THR A 122 -15.55 -4.45 5.67
CA THR A 122 -14.18 -4.94 5.56
C THR A 122 -13.35 -3.85 4.90
N PRO A 123 -12.36 -3.27 5.61
CA PRO A 123 -11.60 -2.18 5.05
C PRO A 123 -10.85 -2.61 3.78
N PHE A 124 -10.97 -1.84 2.70
CA PHE A 124 -10.35 -2.13 1.41
C PHE A 124 -8.84 -2.44 1.50
N HIS A 125 -8.11 -1.76 2.39
CA HIS A 125 -6.68 -1.98 2.56
C HIS A 125 -6.29 -3.43 2.92
N LYS A 126 -7.20 -4.23 3.51
CA LYS A 126 -6.93 -5.64 3.81
C LYS A 126 -6.74 -6.45 2.53
N ILE A 127 -7.58 -6.21 1.54
CA ILE A 127 -7.51 -6.87 0.22
C ILE A 127 -6.29 -6.33 -0.54
N GLU A 128 -6.05 -5.03 -0.48
CA GLU A 128 -4.90 -4.40 -1.15
C GLU A 128 -3.55 -4.89 -0.62
N ILE A 129 -3.45 -5.28 0.65
CA ILE A 129 -2.23 -5.89 1.22
C ILE A 129 -2.10 -7.37 0.86
N LEU A 130 -3.21 -8.08 0.61
CA LEU A 130 -3.16 -9.50 0.23
C LEU A 130 -2.45 -9.71 -1.12
N VAL A 131 -2.70 -8.83 -2.10
CA VAL A 131 -2.10 -8.93 -3.43
C VAL A 131 -0.55 -8.90 -3.41
N PRO A 132 0.13 -7.91 -2.81
CA PRO A 132 1.59 -7.93 -2.71
C PRO A 132 2.11 -9.12 -1.90
N LEU A 133 1.37 -9.64 -0.91
CA LEU A 133 1.78 -10.86 -0.20
C LEU A 133 1.81 -12.08 -1.13
N VAL A 134 0.84 -12.21 -2.03
CA VAL A 134 0.85 -13.25 -3.06
C VAL A 134 2.08 -13.11 -3.97
N PHE A 135 2.40 -11.88 -4.43
CA PHE A 135 3.59 -11.65 -5.23
C PHE A 135 4.90 -11.90 -4.47
N ILE A 136 4.98 -11.58 -3.17
CA ILE A 136 6.14 -11.93 -2.33
C ILE A 136 6.33 -13.44 -2.33
N LEU A 137 5.27 -14.23 -2.13
CA LEU A 137 5.37 -15.69 -2.19
C LEU A 137 5.87 -16.17 -3.55
N LEU A 138 5.38 -15.59 -4.64
CA LEU A 138 5.86 -15.92 -6.00
C LEU A 138 7.36 -15.59 -6.17
N HIS A 139 7.79 -14.38 -5.80
CA HIS A 139 9.20 -14.00 -5.89
C HIS A 139 10.10 -14.84 -4.98
N LEU A 140 9.63 -15.24 -3.80
CA LEU A 140 10.36 -16.16 -2.92
C LEU A 140 10.48 -17.54 -3.54
N THR A 141 9.43 -18.08 -4.16
CA THR A 141 9.51 -19.38 -4.86
C THR A 141 10.52 -19.31 -6.00
N GLN A 142 10.50 -18.24 -6.80
CA GLN A 142 11.48 -18.00 -7.86
C GLN A 142 12.91 -17.86 -7.34
N PHE A 143 13.09 -17.16 -6.21
CA PHE A 143 14.40 -17.05 -5.56
C PHE A 143 14.93 -18.42 -5.16
N LEU A 144 14.12 -19.26 -4.49
CA LEU A 144 14.53 -20.57 -4.03
C LEU A 144 14.95 -21.51 -5.18
N THR A 145 14.31 -21.41 -6.34
CA THR A 145 14.64 -22.24 -7.51
C THR A 145 15.90 -21.79 -8.25
N VAL A 146 16.22 -20.49 -8.22
CA VAL A 146 17.30 -19.89 -9.03
C VAL A 146 18.56 -19.62 -8.21
N PHE A 147 18.44 -19.57 -6.88
CA PHE A 147 19.58 -19.31 -6.01
C PHE A 147 20.63 -20.43 -6.12
N PRO A 148 21.93 -20.10 -6.31
CA PRO A 148 22.96 -21.09 -6.54
C PRO A 148 23.37 -21.77 -5.22
N TRP A 149 22.59 -22.76 -4.80
CA TRP A 149 22.78 -23.46 -3.52
C TRP A 149 24.14 -24.16 -3.40
N GLU A 150 24.69 -24.68 -4.50
CA GLU A 150 25.95 -25.41 -4.49
C GLU A 150 27.16 -24.51 -4.19
N THR A 151 27.22 -23.32 -4.79
CA THR A 151 28.31 -22.36 -4.55
C THR A 151 28.21 -21.76 -3.14
N ALA A 152 27.00 -21.50 -2.65
CA ALA A 152 26.78 -21.03 -1.29
C ALA A 152 27.20 -22.05 -0.21
N GLY A 153 26.92 -23.33 -0.44
CA GLY A 153 27.30 -24.42 0.47
C GLY A 153 28.80 -24.68 0.53
N ASN A 154 29.52 -24.50 -0.58
CA ASN A 154 30.98 -24.69 -0.62
C ASN A 154 31.74 -23.50 -0.01
N GLY A 155 31.25 -22.27 -0.17
CA GLY A 155 31.84 -21.08 0.45
C GLY A 155 31.78 -21.10 1.99
N THR A 156 30.67 -21.57 2.55
CA THR A 156 30.49 -21.71 4.01
C THR A 156 31.40 -22.79 4.60
N LYS A 157 31.56 -23.94 3.93
CA LYS A 157 32.51 -24.98 4.34
C LYS A 157 33.97 -24.51 4.28
N SER A 158 34.33 -23.76 3.24
CA SER A 158 35.66 -23.17 3.10
C SER A 158 35.98 -22.21 4.25
N LEU A 159 35.08 -21.28 4.58
CA LEU A 159 35.26 -20.33 5.69
C LEU A 159 35.41 -21.03 7.05
N LEU A 160 34.64 -22.08 7.30
CA LEU A 160 34.75 -22.86 8.54
C LEU A 160 36.08 -23.64 8.63
N SER A 161 36.65 -24.07 7.51
CA SER A 161 37.95 -24.75 7.48
C SER A 161 39.16 -23.84 7.76
N TYR A 162 39.00 -22.51 7.65
CA TYR A 162 40.02 -21.53 8.01
C TYR A 162 39.92 -21.06 9.48
N LEU A 163 38.83 -21.40 10.17
CA LEU A 163 38.54 -20.96 11.55
C LEU A 163 38.70 -22.06 12.61
N GLY A 164 39.01 -23.30 12.22
CA GLY A 164 39.29 -24.44 13.11
C GLY A 164 40.72 -24.93 12.93
#